data_AF-A0A392Q796-F1
#
_entry.id   AF-A0A392Q796-F1
#
_cell.length_a   1.000
_cell.length_b   1.000
_cell.length_c   1.000
_cell.angle_alpha   90.00
_cell.angle_beta   90.00
_cell.angle_gamma   90.00
#
_symmetry.space_group_name_H-M   'P 1'
#
loop_
_entity.id
_entity.type
_entity.pdbx_description
1 polymer ?
#
loop_
_entity_poly.entity_id
_entity_poly.type
_entity_poly.pdbx_seq_one_letter_code
_entity_poly.pdbx_strand_id
1 'polypeptide(L)'
;MIERISRQVDNINWLLEIMLDGQIAEDFVDIWSDQHQLLKMHDNASPMVRYELSRVSAILFVAMATRKLQCRLEARSGLLQAWFAPMLLDFGWLQRCRKGLDIKVLQEAMGQTLLTLPLKQQHTLFMEWFHHFSRHGTECPNLSKAFQIWWRRSFLRGSETYAIES
;
A
#
# COMPACT_ATOMS: atom_id res chain seq x y z
N MET A 1 7.35 9.56 24.30
CA MET A 1 6.11 9.08 23.65
C MET A 1 6.41 8.35 22.35
N ILE A 2 7.09 8.99 21.38
CA ILE A 2 7.45 8.38 20.10
C ILE A 2 8.24 7.07 20.24
N GLU A 3 9.18 6.99 21.19
CA GLU A 3 9.96 5.78 21.47
C GLU A 3 9.07 4.59 21.90
N ARG A 4 8.03 4.86 22.70
CA ARG A 4 7.06 3.83 23.10
C ARG A 4 6.27 3.34 21.89
N ILE A 5 5.89 4.23 20.98
CA ILE A 5 5.18 3.89 19.74
C ILE A 5 6.07 3.07 18.82
N SER A 6 7.32 3.52 18.57
CA SER A 6 8.31 2.77 17.79
C SER A 6 8.47 1.35 18.34
N ARG A 7 8.62 1.20 19.66
CA ARG A 7 8.77 -0.13 20.28
C ARG A 7 7.54 -1.01 20.06
N GLN A 8 6.33 -0.47 20.13
CA GLN A 8 5.12 -1.25 19.84
C GLN A 8 5.04 -1.63 18.37
N VAL A 9 5.39 -0.73 17.46
CA VAL A 9 5.47 -1.03 16.02
C VAL A 9 6.53 -2.10 15.74
N ASP A 10 7.69 -2.03 16.38
CA ASP A 10 8.74 -3.04 16.23
C ASP A 10 8.27 -4.41 16.74
N ASN A 11 7.54 -4.46 17.86
CA ASN A 11 6.91 -5.69 18.35
C ASN A 11 5.86 -6.24 17.38
N ILE A 12 5.01 -5.37 16.80
CA ILE A 12 4.00 -5.77 15.81
C ILE A 12 4.68 -6.34 14.57
N ASN A 13 5.70 -5.66 14.05
CA ASN A 13 6.44 -6.11 12.88
C ASN A 13 7.13 -7.45 13.12
N TRP A 14 7.71 -7.64 14.31
CA TRP A 14 8.32 -8.91 14.70
C TRP A 14 7.30 -10.06 14.76
N LEU A 15 6.12 -9.82 15.36
CA LEU A 15 5.03 -10.82 15.36
C LEU A 15 4.53 -11.10 13.93
N LEU A 16 4.41 -10.06 13.11
CA LEU A 16 4.01 -10.20 11.71
C LEU A 16 5.01 -11.05 10.93
N GLU A 17 6.32 -10.87 11.13
CA GLU A 17 7.35 -11.73 10.52
C GLU A 17 7.18 -13.20 10.90
N ILE A 18 6.92 -13.50 12.18
CA ILE A 18 6.63 -14.88 12.63
C ILE A 18 5.38 -15.44 11.95
N MET A 19 4.32 -14.63 11.84
CA MET A 19 3.08 -15.04 11.18
C MET A 19 3.28 -15.27 9.68
N LEU A 20 4.14 -14.47 9.03
CA LEU A 20 4.49 -14.64 7.62
C LEU A 20 5.27 -15.92 7.38
N ASP A 21 6.27 -16.21 8.23
CA ASP A 21 7.05 -17.45 8.15
C ASP A 21 6.15 -18.68 8.41
N GLY A 22 5.18 -18.55 9.30
CA GLY A 22 4.16 -19.56 9.58
C GLY A 22 3.02 -19.64 8.56
N GLN A 23 2.96 -18.76 7.55
CA GLN A 23 1.86 -18.67 6.58
C GLN A 23 0.46 -18.48 7.20
N ILE A 24 0.38 -17.76 8.33
CA ILE A 24 -0.85 -17.47 9.08
C ILE A 24 -1.14 -15.96 9.18
N ALA A 25 -0.48 -15.15 8.36
CA ALA A 25 -0.60 -13.69 8.40
C ALA A 25 -1.85 -13.13 7.69
N GLU A 26 -2.68 -13.96 7.05
CA GLU A 26 -3.90 -13.49 6.37
C GLU A 26 -4.86 -12.77 7.33
N ASP A 27 -5.15 -13.37 8.49
CA ASP A 27 -6.06 -12.78 9.48
C ASP A 27 -5.54 -11.43 10.02
N PHE A 28 -4.22 -11.25 10.06
CA PHE A 28 -3.62 -9.97 10.47
C PHE A 28 -3.97 -8.85 9.49
N VAL A 29 -4.09 -9.15 8.19
CA VAL A 29 -4.48 -8.15 7.18
C VAL A 29 -5.86 -7.60 7.47
N ASP A 30 -6.81 -8.46 7.83
CA ASP A 30 -8.17 -8.06 8.17
C ASP A 30 -8.18 -7.20 9.45
N ILE A 31 -7.47 -7.65 10.50
CA ILE A 31 -7.34 -6.88 11.76
C ILE A 31 -6.71 -5.51 11.50
N TRP A 32 -5.65 -5.45 10.69
CA TRP A 32 -4.95 -4.20 10.39
C TRP A 32 -5.79 -3.25 9.53
N SER A 33 -6.58 -3.78 8.61
CA SER A 33 -7.49 -3.00 7.76
C SER A 33 -8.66 -2.40 8.55
N ASP A 34 -9.08 -3.05 9.63
CA ASP A 34 -10.19 -2.62 10.49
C ASP A 34 -9.79 -1.63 11.59
N GLN A 35 -8.56 -1.10 11.57
CA GLN A 35 -8.05 -0.16 12.59
C GLN A 35 -8.58 1.28 12.40
N HIS A 36 -9.91 1.46 12.39
CA HIS A 36 -10.55 2.77 12.17
C HIS A 36 -10.15 3.86 13.17
N GLN A 37 -9.97 3.50 14.44
CA GLN A 37 -9.52 4.47 15.45
C GLN A 37 -8.08 4.92 15.17
N LEU A 38 -7.23 4.02 14.71
CA LEU A 38 -5.85 4.31 14.38
C LEU A 38 -5.75 5.22 13.15
N LEU A 39 -6.59 5.00 12.13
CA LEU A 39 -6.70 5.89 10.96
C LEU A 39 -7.16 7.30 11.36
N LYS A 40 -8.16 7.44 12.25
CA LYS A 40 -8.57 8.75 12.77
C LYS A 40 -7.46 9.46 13.56
N MET A 41 -6.66 8.70 14.30
CA MET A 41 -5.51 9.25 15.01
C MET A 41 -4.39 9.64 14.04
N HIS A 42 -4.20 8.87 12.96
CA HIS A 42 -3.24 9.16 11.90
C HIS A 42 -3.48 10.56 11.33
N ASP A 43 -4.72 10.94 11.00
CA ASP A 43 -5.02 12.27 10.44
C ASP A 43 -4.51 13.45 11.30
N ASN A 44 -4.49 13.27 12.62
CA ASN A 44 -4.14 14.31 13.59
C ASN A 44 -2.72 14.17 14.18
N ALA A 45 -2.03 13.07 13.88
CA ALA A 45 -0.72 12.78 14.44
C ALA A 45 0.41 13.49 13.69
N SER A 46 1.53 13.71 14.38
CA SER A 46 2.72 14.27 13.74
C SER A 46 3.30 13.27 12.72
N PRO A 47 3.95 13.74 11.63
CA PRO A 47 4.51 12.85 10.62
C PRO A 47 5.47 11.79 11.17
N MET A 48 6.22 12.11 12.24
CA MET A 48 7.08 11.14 12.93
C MET A 48 6.31 9.97 13.55
N VAL A 49 5.13 10.21 14.11
CA VAL A 49 4.28 9.17 14.70
C VAL A 49 3.62 8.34 13.61
N ARG A 50 3.09 9.00 12.58
CA ARG A 50 2.40 8.36 11.46
C ARG A 50 3.32 7.44 10.67
N TYR A 51 4.55 7.89 10.44
CA TYR A 51 5.60 7.09 9.82
C TYR A 51 5.80 5.73 10.52
N GLU A 52 5.78 5.68 11.85
CA GLU A 52 5.96 4.39 12.56
C GLU A 52 4.83 3.42 12.21
N LEU A 53 3.58 3.89 12.13
CA LEU A 53 2.44 3.06 11.75
C LEU A 53 2.53 2.61 10.29
N SER A 54 2.94 3.51 9.39
CA SER A 54 3.10 3.23 7.96
C SER A 54 4.13 2.14 7.66
N ARG A 55 5.07 1.87 8.58
CA ARG A 55 6.01 0.73 8.45
C ARG A 55 5.29 -0.62 8.46
N VAL A 56 4.25 -0.79 9.27
CA VAL A 56 3.49 -2.05 9.35
C VAL A 56 2.82 -2.32 8.00
N SER A 57 2.12 -1.32 7.45
CA SER A 57 1.50 -1.40 6.12
C SER A 57 2.53 -1.65 5.02
N ALA A 58 3.71 -1.05 5.10
CA ALA A 58 4.80 -1.28 4.14
C ALA A 58 5.23 -2.75 4.11
N ILE A 59 5.37 -3.41 5.27
CA ILE A 59 5.71 -4.85 5.33
C ILE A 59 4.61 -5.68 4.69
N LEU A 60 3.33 -5.38 4.95
CA LEU A 60 2.21 -6.11 4.34
C LEU A 60 2.21 -5.98 2.81
N PHE A 61 2.42 -4.77 2.26
CA PHE A 61 2.54 -4.57 0.81
C PHE A 61 3.65 -5.44 0.22
N VAL A 62 4.84 -5.40 0.82
CA VAL A 62 5.99 -6.18 0.35
C VAL A 62 5.72 -7.69 0.46
N ALA A 63 5.11 -8.15 1.56
CA ALA A 63 4.80 -9.55 1.77
C ALA A 63 3.80 -10.09 0.72
N MET A 64 2.77 -9.31 0.39
CA MET A 64 1.81 -9.68 -0.67
C MET A 64 2.47 -9.76 -2.04
N ALA A 65 3.28 -8.76 -2.41
CA ALA A 65 3.96 -8.71 -3.70
C ALA A 65 4.99 -9.83 -3.87
N THR A 66 5.67 -10.21 -2.78
CA THR A 66 6.67 -11.29 -2.77
C THR A 66 6.07 -12.68 -2.59
N ARG A 67 4.73 -12.80 -2.56
CA ARG A 67 3.98 -14.05 -2.32
C ARG A 67 4.31 -14.73 -0.98
N LYS A 68 4.90 -13.99 -0.03
CA LYS A 68 5.04 -14.43 1.37
C LYS A 68 3.72 -14.37 2.12
N LEU A 69 2.79 -13.55 1.63
CA LEU A 69 1.44 -13.39 2.12
C LEU A 69 0.46 -13.58 0.96
N GLN A 70 -0.39 -14.59 1.06
CA GLN A 70 -1.52 -14.78 0.17
C GLN A 70 -2.79 -14.47 0.94
N CYS A 71 -3.64 -13.63 0.37
CA CYS A 71 -4.90 -13.26 1.00
C CYS A 71 -6.02 -13.05 -0.03
N ARG A 72 -7.25 -13.26 0.43
CA ARG A 72 -8.47 -13.05 -0.35
C ARG A 72 -8.58 -11.62 -0.87
N LEU A 73 -9.43 -11.42 -1.88
CA LEU A 73 -9.58 -10.13 -2.54
C LEU A 73 -10.07 -9.04 -1.57
N GLU A 74 -10.96 -9.42 -0.66
CA GLU A 74 -11.58 -8.54 0.33
C GLU A 74 -10.52 -7.98 1.29
N ALA A 75 -9.64 -8.83 1.79
CA ALA A 75 -8.53 -8.43 2.67
C ALA A 75 -7.56 -7.47 1.96
N ARG A 76 -7.18 -7.77 0.71
CA ARG A 76 -6.34 -6.88 -0.12
C ARG A 76 -7.00 -5.54 -0.38
N SER A 77 -8.30 -5.56 -0.68
CA SER A 77 -9.09 -4.36 -0.93
C SER A 77 -9.20 -3.51 0.33
N GLY A 78 -9.50 -4.12 1.48
CA GLY A 78 -9.57 -3.46 2.78
C GLY A 78 -8.26 -2.79 3.15
N LEU A 79 -7.13 -3.48 2.97
CA LEU A 79 -5.81 -2.93 3.26
C LEU A 79 -5.49 -1.71 2.39
N LEU A 80 -5.78 -1.78 1.09
CA LEU A 80 -5.58 -0.64 0.18
C LEU A 80 -6.53 0.51 0.51
N GLN A 81 -7.80 0.24 0.81
CA GLN A 81 -8.76 1.29 1.19
C GLN A 81 -8.38 2.00 2.49
N ALA A 82 -7.88 1.26 3.48
CA ALA A 82 -7.49 1.80 4.77
C ALA A 82 -6.15 2.53 4.71
N TRP A 83 -5.14 1.93 4.07
CA TRP A 83 -3.75 2.32 4.28
C TRP A 83 -3.06 2.92 3.06
N PHE A 84 -3.68 2.93 1.87
CA PHE A 84 -3.04 3.51 0.69
C PHE A 84 -2.82 5.02 0.84
N ALA A 85 -3.86 5.79 1.19
CA ALA A 85 -3.74 7.24 1.37
C ALA A 85 -2.75 7.61 2.50
N PRO A 86 -2.81 6.98 3.70
CA PRO A 86 -1.77 7.14 4.73
C PRO A 86 -0.35 6.88 4.21
N MET A 87 -0.16 5.82 3.42
CA MET A 87 1.13 5.47 2.84
C MET A 87 1.63 6.51 1.85
N LEU A 88 0.76 7.08 1.02
CA LEU A 88 1.14 8.16 0.10
C LEU A 88 1.66 9.38 0.89
N LEU A 89 0.91 9.78 1.92
CA LEU A 89 1.21 10.95 2.73
C LEU A 89 2.51 10.83 3.53
N ASP A 90 2.81 9.62 4.03
CA ASP A 90 4.00 9.38 4.83
C ASP A 90 5.21 8.90 4.01
N PHE A 91 5.08 8.75 2.70
CA PHE A 91 6.11 8.13 1.86
C PHE A 91 7.45 8.88 1.90
N GLY A 92 7.43 10.21 1.92
CA GLY A 92 8.64 11.01 2.11
C GLY A 92 9.37 10.70 3.42
N TRP A 93 8.67 10.31 4.48
CA TRP A 93 9.29 9.85 5.73
C TRP A 93 9.80 8.41 5.63
N LEU A 94 9.06 7.51 4.97
CA LEU A 94 9.52 6.15 4.68
C LEU A 94 10.84 6.17 3.89
N GLN A 95 10.98 7.07 2.91
CA GLN A 95 12.20 7.25 2.12
C GLN A 95 13.41 7.69 2.96
N ARG A 96 13.21 8.65 3.87
CA ARG A 96 14.24 9.24 4.73
C ARG A 96 14.64 8.30 5.86
N CYS A 97 13.66 7.66 6.49
CA CYS A 97 13.83 6.77 7.63
C CYS A 97 13.46 5.35 7.20
N ARG A 98 14.41 4.60 6.64
CA ARG A 98 14.07 3.30 6.05
C ARG A 98 13.88 2.19 7.09
N LYS A 99 14.65 2.20 8.20
CA LYS A 99 14.65 1.13 9.22
C LYS A 99 14.63 -0.29 8.61
N GLY A 100 15.47 -0.54 7.60
CA GLY A 100 15.56 -1.84 6.91
C GLY A 100 14.62 -2.01 5.70
N LEU A 101 13.75 -1.04 5.42
CA LEU A 101 12.83 -1.07 4.28
C LEU A 101 13.54 -0.75 2.96
N ASP A 102 13.40 -1.66 1.98
CA ASP A 102 13.77 -1.35 0.60
C ASP A 102 12.64 -0.58 -0.09
N ILE A 103 12.88 0.70 -0.34
CA ILE A 103 11.91 1.62 -0.93
C ILE A 103 11.54 1.24 -2.37
N LYS A 104 12.48 0.70 -3.15
CA LYS A 104 12.17 0.29 -4.53
C LYS A 104 11.25 -0.92 -4.52
N VAL A 105 11.53 -1.88 -3.63
CA VAL A 105 10.67 -3.06 -3.43
C VAL A 105 9.29 -2.62 -2.95
N LEU A 106 9.20 -1.68 -2.01
CA LEU A 106 7.90 -1.15 -1.55
C LEU A 106 7.10 -0.50 -2.70
N GLN A 107 7.73 0.36 -3.51
CA GLN A 107 7.04 1.03 -4.63
C GLN A 107 6.49 0.03 -5.65
N GLU A 108 7.30 -0.96 -6.05
CA GLU A 108 6.85 -2.03 -6.94
C GLU A 108 5.74 -2.86 -6.26
N ALA A 109 5.88 -3.15 -4.98
CA ALA A 109 4.90 -3.94 -4.23
C ALA A 109 3.54 -3.26 -4.12
N MET A 110 3.50 -1.96 -3.84
CA MET A 110 2.27 -1.17 -3.87
C MET A 110 1.62 -1.25 -5.25
N GLY A 111 2.38 -0.97 -6.31
CA GLY A 111 1.89 -1.01 -7.69
C GLY A 111 1.37 -2.38 -8.12
N GLN A 112 2.06 -3.46 -7.75
CA GLN A 112 1.62 -4.83 -8.02
C GLN A 112 0.35 -5.16 -7.26
N THR A 113 0.27 -4.81 -5.97
CA THR A 113 -0.92 -5.09 -5.15
C THR A 113 -2.15 -4.38 -5.72
N LEU A 114 -2.03 -3.10 -6.10
CA LEU A 114 -3.06 -2.34 -6.81
C LEU A 114 -3.57 -3.08 -8.07
N LEU A 115 -2.65 -3.55 -8.92
CA LEU A 115 -2.99 -4.24 -10.17
C LEU A 115 -3.74 -5.56 -9.99
N THR A 116 -3.81 -6.08 -8.76
CA THR A 116 -4.55 -7.30 -8.44
C THR A 116 -6.01 -7.06 -8.03
N LEU A 117 -6.43 -5.80 -7.87
CA LEU A 117 -7.81 -5.44 -7.53
C LEU A 117 -8.73 -5.38 -8.77
N PRO A 118 -10.06 -5.33 -8.63
CA PRO A 118 -10.96 -5.05 -9.74
C PRO A 118 -10.73 -3.68 -10.37
N LEU A 119 -10.94 -3.53 -11.68
CA LEU A 119 -10.64 -2.30 -12.45
C LEU A 119 -11.24 -1.03 -11.84
N LYS A 120 -12.46 -1.11 -11.30
CA LYS A 120 -13.12 0.03 -10.64
C LYS A 120 -12.32 0.54 -9.44
N GLN A 121 -11.79 -0.37 -8.63
CA GLN A 121 -10.97 -0.03 -7.46
C GLN A 121 -9.58 0.47 -7.89
N GLN A 122 -8.99 -0.16 -8.93
CA GLN A 122 -7.73 0.31 -9.51
C GLN A 122 -7.83 1.77 -9.95
N HIS A 123 -8.91 2.13 -10.66
CA HIS A 123 -9.14 3.50 -11.12
C HIS A 123 -9.13 4.50 -9.95
N THR A 124 -9.91 4.24 -8.90
CA THR A 124 -9.99 5.14 -7.73
C THR A 124 -8.61 5.36 -7.10
N LEU A 125 -7.87 4.29 -6.82
CA LEU A 125 -6.57 4.39 -6.16
C LEU A 125 -5.49 5.00 -7.07
N PHE A 126 -5.51 4.71 -8.38
CA PHE A 126 -4.57 5.34 -9.31
C PHE A 126 -4.83 6.84 -9.48
N MET A 127 -6.09 7.27 -9.46
CA MET A 127 -6.42 8.70 -9.49
C MET A 127 -6.00 9.41 -8.20
N GLU A 128 -6.17 8.77 -7.04
CA GLU A 128 -5.68 9.28 -5.76
C GLU A 128 -4.15 9.41 -5.75
N TRP A 129 -3.45 8.37 -6.20
CA TRP A 129 -2.00 8.42 -6.38
C TRP A 129 -1.57 9.53 -7.33
N PHE A 130 -2.23 9.66 -8.49
CA PHE A 130 -1.88 10.68 -9.48
C PHE A 130 -2.04 12.09 -8.92
N HIS A 131 -3.15 12.35 -8.21
CA HIS A 131 -3.35 13.60 -7.49
C HIS A 131 -2.22 13.87 -6.50
N HIS A 132 -1.85 12.87 -5.69
CA HIS A 132 -0.76 13.03 -4.71
C HIS A 132 0.61 13.25 -5.38
N PHE A 133 0.92 12.48 -6.42
CA PHE A 133 2.16 12.54 -7.21
C PHE A 133 2.37 13.92 -7.82
N SER A 134 1.32 14.51 -8.42
CA SER A 134 1.39 15.85 -9.00
C SER A 134 1.72 16.96 -8.01
N ARG A 135 1.45 16.75 -6.71
CA ARG A 135 1.66 17.76 -5.65
C ARG A 135 2.96 17.59 -4.88
N HIS A 136 3.43 16.35 -4.70
CA HIS A 136 4.53 16.02 -3.79
C HIS A 136 5.78 15.48 -4.50
N GLY A 137 5.74 15.28 -5.82
CA GLY A 137 6.91 14.95 -6.64
C GLY A 137 7.65 13.69 -6.15
N THR A 138 8.91 13.85 -5.75
CA THR A 138 9.81 12.76 -5.33
C THR A 138 9.46 12.15 -3.97
N GLU A 139 8.64 12.84 -3.16
CA GLU A 139 8.16 12.33 -1.86
C GLU A 139 6.91 11.44 -1.98
N CYS A 140 6.48 11.13 -3.20
CA CYS A 140 5.39 10.19 -3.52
C CYS A 140 5.96 8.86 -4.05
N PRO A 141 5.34 7.69 -3.79
CA PRO A 141 5.78 6.44 -4.39
C PRO A 141 5.69 6.49 -5.90
N ASN A 142 6.72 6.00 -6.61
CA ASN A 142 6.69 5.92 -8.06
C ASN A 142 5.91 4.67 -8.50
N LEU A 143 4.63 4.86 -8.81
CA LEU A 143 3.75 3.80 -9.32
C LEU A 143 3.58 3.86 -10.84
N SER A 144 4.43 4.61 -11.56
CA SER A 144 4.26 4.89 -12.99
C SER A 144 4.18 3.63 -13.85
N LYS A 145 4.99 2.61 -13.54
CA LYS A 145 4.96 1.32 -14.24
C LYS A 145 3.60 0.62 -14.07
N ALA A 146 3.09 0.57 -12.84
CA ALA A 146 1.79 -0.03 -12.55
C ALA A 146 0.65 0.76 -13.20
N PHE A 147 0.71 2.09 -13.15
CA PHE A 147 -0.22 2.99 -13.82
C PHE A 147 -0.26 2.75 -15.33
N GLN A 148 0.90 2.64 -15.99
CA GLN A 148 0.97 2.35 -17.43
C GLN A 148 0.35 0.99 -17.77
N ILE A 149 0.58 -0.04 -16.96
CA ILE A 149 -0.03 -1.37 -17.15
C ILE A 149 -1.55 -1.27 -17.04
N TRP A 150 -2.06 -0.63 -15.99
CA TRP A 150 -3.50 -0.42 -15.80
C TRP A 150 -4.13 0.39 -16.94
N TRP A 151 -3.48 1.48 -17.35
CA TRP A 151 -3.95 2.35 -18.43
C TRP A 151 -4.10 1.56 -19.74
N ARG A 152 -3.07 0.79 -20.12
CA ARG A 152 -3.11 -0.08 -21.30
C ARG A 152 -4.26 -1.09 -21.20
N ARG A 153 -4.43 -1.75 -20.06
CA ARG A 153 -5.50 -2.74 -19.85
C ARG A 153 -6.90 -2.12 -19.90
N SER A 154 -7.04 -0.88 -19.43
CA SER A 154 -8.34 -0.20 -19.31
C SER A 154 -8.79 0.42 -20.63
N PHE A 155 -7.87 0.96 -21.42
CA PHE A 155 -8.22 1.74 -22.62
C PHE A 155 -7.86 1.05 -23.94
N LEU A 156 -6.81 0.22 -24.01
CA LEU A 156 -6.44 -0.46 -25.27
C LEU A 156 -7.26 -1.72 -25.55
N ARG A 157 -7.83 -2.36 -24.53
CA ARG A 157 -8.79 -3.46 -24.74
C ARG A 157 -10.17 -2.97 -25.18
N GLY A 158 -10.50 -1.70 -24.92
CA GLY A 158 -11.75 -1.09 -25.40
C GLY A 158 -11.71 -0.71 -26.88
N SER A 159 -10.52 -0.46 -27.45
CA SER A 159 -10.38 -0.08 -28.86
C SER A 159 -10.50 -1.25 -29.85
N GLU A 160 -10.21 -2.48 -29.42
CA GLU A 160 -10.35 -3.67 -30.29
C GLU A 160 -11.82 -4.02 -30.55
N THR A 161 -12.72 -3.73 -29.62
CA THR A 161 -14.17 -3.94 -29.80
C THR A 161 -14.83 -3.00 -30.81
N TYR A 162 -14.23 -1.84 -31.11
CA TYR A 162 -14.75 -0.90 -32.13
C TYR A 162 -14.06 -1.03 -33.49
N ALA A 163 -12.98 -1.82 -33.59
CA ALA A 163 -12.21 -1.96 -34.83
C ALA A 163 -12.70 -3.11 -35.73
N ILE A 164 -13.73 -3.86 -35.32
CA ILE A 164 -14.28 -5.00 -36.08
C ILE A 164 -15.56 -4.61 -36.85
N GLU A 165 -16.05 -3.37 -36.70
CA GLU A 165 -17.24 -2.86 -37.41
C GLU A 165 -16.93 -1.62 -38.27
N SER A 166 -15.94 -1.69 -39.16
CA SER A 166 -15.75 -0.71 -40.25
C SER A 166 -15.21 -1.36 -41.51
#